data_AF-A0A349DFJ5-F1
#
_entry.id   AF-A0A349DFJ5-F1
#
_cell.length_a   1.000
_cell.length_b   1.000
_cell.length_c   1.000
_cell.angle_alpha   90.00
_cell.angle_beta   90.00
_cell.angle_gamma   90.00
#
_symmetry.space_group_name_H-M   'P 1'
#
loop_
_entity.id
_entity.type
_entity.pdbx_description
1 polymer ?
#
loop_
_entity_poly.entity_id
_entity_poly.type
_entity_poly.pdbx_seq_one_letter_code
_entity_poly.pdbx_strand_id
1 'polypeptide(L)'
;MQNSPNLLKNKNTSSQPLSQQYTRLTNIAYYQADFWLMLLSSFVASFAFWVLIEVHLSLWQMYGFVALFTLAFVLVLSYGRWIGTTLLAGLLAILLGLKFYLIPWVENYGGYEGAILLLIFTTLLVFKLVQVAQSRMRLRFARDYPLSNGEKICHICSGEGTLNSYQPYLKKSFIRETCYGCNGHSIISEENFAYRIQLLLGKCEKNRFELQKMIDQLESAHHKILQKLAVGEGVLEDEIKQRLQTSSESHSQQLRITRKQLSFYKASEEKMHIMLYNRHVAEELMNSQQQLEDFRQSNEKHHEALDFIQMQLGQEIQLNTETDALGIEYDLQAPVMTGEFELIVKKIEDITRKIKAL
;
A
#
# COMPACT_ATOMS: atom_id res chain seq x y z
N MET A 1 42.79 3.52 33.53
CA MET A 1 42.07 2.50 34.30
C MET A 1 40.76 3.09 34.81
N GLN A 2 39.65 2.40 34.53
CA GLN A 2 38.33 2.41 35.20
C GLN A 2 37.55 3.74 35.25
N ASN A 3 36.47 3.94 34.48
CA ASN A 3 35.14 3.29 34.42
C ASN A 3 34.06 4.09 35.19
N SER A 4 33.15 4.67 34.39
CA SER A 4 31.75 5.14 34.61
C SER A 4 30.92 4.48 35.74
N PRO A 5 29.74 5.01 36.14
CA PRO A 5 28.83 5.87 35.35
C PRO A 5 28.17 7.06 36.07
N ASN A 6 28.11 8.20 35.37
CA ASN A 6 27.06 9.19 35.61
C ASN A 6 25.75 8.71 34.99
N LEU A 7 24.70 8.71 35.83
CA LEU A 7 23.34 8.37 35.46
C LEU A 7 22.88 9.18 34.24
N LEU A 8 22.48 8.42 33.22
CA LEU A 8 21.67 8.87 32.10
C LEU A 8 20.47 9.65 32.61
N LYS A 9 20.50 10.97 32.40
CA LYS A 9 19.31 11.81 32.38
C LYS A 9 18.36 11.21 31.35
N ASN A 10 17.18 10.83 31.84
CA ASN A 10 16.10 10.20 31.10
C ASN A 10 16.01 10.70 29.66
N LYS A 11 16.23 9.77 28.71
CA LYS A 11 15.75 9.88 27.34
C LYS A 11 14.29 10.30 27.41
N ASN A 12 13.99 11.45 26.81
CA ASN A 12 12.66 11.73 26.31
C ASN A 12 12.19 10.49 25.56
N THR A 13 11.26 9.75 26.14
CA THR A 13 10.36 8.88 25.40
C THR A 13 9.66 9.77 24.40
N SER A 14 10.17 9.81 23.16
CA SER A 14 9.42 10.33 22.03
C SER A 14 8.19 9.44 21.91
N SER A 15 7.07 9.89 22.47
CA SER A 15 5.77 9.39 22.09
C SER A 15 5.70 9.53 20.57
N GLN A 16 5.70 8.41 19.86
CA GLN A 16 5.37 8.42 18.44
C GLN A 16 4.05 9.18 18.29
N PRO A 17 3.92 10.09 17.30
CA PRO A 17 2.69 10.85 17.13
C PRO A 17 1.53 9.87 17.00
N LEU A 18 0.45 10.12 17.74
CA LEU A 18 -0.75 9.27 17.79
C LEU A 18 -1.25 8.85 16.40
N SER A 19 -0.99 9.67 15.37
CA SER A 19 -1.27 9.38 13.97
C SER A 19 -0.56 8.13 13.42
N GLN A 20 0.68 7.82 13.82
CA GLN A 20 1.44 6.64 13.36
C GLN A 20 1.01 5.33 14.06
N GLN A 21 0.72 5.39 15.36
CA GLN A 21 0.10 4.25 16.07
C GLN A 21 -1.31 3.97 15.53
N TYR A 22 -2.04 5.04 15.17
CA TYR A 22 -3.35 4.98 14.53
C TYR A 22 -3.30 4.35 13.14
N THR A 23 -2.31 4.68 12.28
CA THR A 23 -2.13 4.02 10.97
C THR A 23 -1.83 2.53 11.11
N ARG A 24 -1.09 2.14 12.16
CA ARG A 24 -0.77 0.73 12.44
C ARG A 24 -2.02 -0.04 12.85
N LEU A 25 -2.82 0.48 13.77
CA LEU A 25 -4.04 -0.16 14.25
C LEU A 25 -5.13 -0.23 13.18
N THR A 26 -5.28 0.81 12.35
CA THR A 26 -6.23 0.82 11.23
C THR A 26 -5.80 -0.13 10.12
N ASN A 27 -4.52 -0.14 9.73
CA ASN A 27 -4.01 -1.12 8.78
C ASN A 27 -4.17 -2.55 9.30
N ILE A 28 -3.93 -2.83 10.58
CA ILE A 28 -4.13 -4.17 11.15
C ILE A 28 -5.61 -4.59 11.06
N ALA A 29 -6.56 -3.72 11.40
CA ALA A 29 -7.98 -4.02 11.29
C ALA A 29 -8.44 -4.20 9.82
N TYR A 30 -7.89 -3.42 8.90
CA TYR A 30 -8.13 -3.56 7.45
C TYR A 30 -7.51 -4.83 6.88
N TYR A 31 -6.25 -5.13 7.19
CA TYR A 31 -5.58 -6.36 6.75
C TYR A 31 -6.25 -7.59 7.35
N GLN A 32 -6.75 -7.53 8.59
CA GLN A 32 -7.58 -8.59 9.13
C GLN A 32 -8.90 -8.71 8.37
N ALA A 33 -9.59 -7.62 8.07
CA ALA A 33 -10.82 -7.64 7.25
C ALA A 33 -10.58 -8.24 5.86
N ASP A 34 -9.59 -7.75 5.13
CA ASP A 34 -9.25 -8.27 3.81
C ASP A 34 -8.78 -9.72 3.86
N PHE A 35 -7.99 -10.10 4.87
CA PHE A 35 -7.58 -11.49 5.07
C PHE A 35 -8.80 -12.41 5.27
N TRP A 36 -9.72 -12.06 6.17
CA TRP A 36 -10.91 -12.87 6.44
C TRP A 36 -11.91 -12.86 5.28
N LEU A 37 -11.99 -11.76 4.52
CA LEU A 37 -12.84 -11.66 3.34
C LEU A 37 -12.26 -12.45 2.15
N MET A 38 -10.93 -12.46 2.00
CA MET A 38 -10.23 -13.31 1.03
C MET A 38 -10.32 -14.79 1.42
N LEU A 39 -10.25 -15.10 2.71
CA LEU A 39 -10.44 -16.45 3.22
C LEU A 39 -11.88 -16.92 3.02
N LEU A 40 -12.87 -16.04 3.20
CA LEU A 40 -14.28 -16.30 2.90
C LEU A 40 -14.52 -16.52 1.41
N SER A 41 -13.95 -15.69 0.54
CA SER A 41 -14.13 -15.84 -0.91
C SER A 41 -13.45 -17.11 -1.43
N SER A 42 -12.24 -17.41 -0.94
CA SER A 42 -11.50 -18.65 -1.24
C SER A 42 -12.23 -19.88 -0.71
N PHE A 43 -12.78 -19.81 0.51
CA PHE A 43 -13.60 -20.89 1.08
C PHE A 43 -14.85 -21.13 0.24
N VAL A 44 -15.61 -20.08 -0.11
CA VAL A 44 -16.82 -20.21 -0.95
C VAL A 44 -16.47 -20.76 -2.33
N ALA A 45 -15.38 -20.29 -2.96
CA ALA A 45 -14.94 -20.78 -4.27
C ALA A 45 -14.50 -22.25 -4.22
N SER A 46 -13.67 -22.62 -3.25
CA SER A 46 -13.16 -23.99 -3.08
C SER A 46 -14.29 -24.96 -2.71
N PHE A 47 -15.20 -24.53 -1.84
CA PHE A 47 -16.34 -25.32 -1.40
C PHE A 47 -17.39 -25.49 -2.52
N ALA A 48 -17.64 -24.44 -3.31
CA ALA A 48 -18.53 -24.53 -4.47
C ALA A 48 -17.94 -25.41 -5.59
N PHE A 49 -16.62 -25.38 -5.79
CA PHE A 49 -15.90 -26.29 -6.69
C PHE A 49 -16.01 -27.75 -6.22
N TRP A 50 -15.90 -27.99 -4.91
CA TRP A 50 -16.03 -29.33 -4.33
C TRP A 50 -17.44 -29.91 -4.51
N VAL A 51 -18.49 -29.10 -4.33
CA VAL A 51 -19.90 -29.46 -4.59
C VAL A 51 -20.17 -29.82 -6.06
N LEU A 52 -19.40 -29.26 -6.99
CA LEU A 52 -19.50 -29.55 -8.42
C LEU A 52 -18.83 -30.87 -8.82
N ILE A 53 -17.83 -31.34 -8.05
CA ILE A 53 -17.00 -32.51 -8.37
C ILE A 53 -17.46 -33.77 -7.63
N GLU A 54 -17.86 -33.67 -6.36
CA GLU A 54 -18.23 -34.82 -5.52
C GLU A 54 -19.65 -34.71 -4.96
N VAL A 55 -20.52 -35.54 -5.54
CA VAL A 55 -21.84 -36.06 -5.13
C VAL A 55 -22.46 -35.63 -3.77
N HIS A 56 -23.79 -35.43 -3.84
CA HIS A 56 -24.82 -35.24 -2.80
C HIS A 56 -25.02 -33.81 -2.25
N LEU A 57 -25.98 -33.10 -2.87
CA LEU A 57 -26.59 -31.86 -2.39
C LEU A 57 -27.08 -31.92 -0.93
N SER A 58 -27.39 -33.10 -0.40
CA SER A 58 -27.75 -33.31 1.01
C SER A 58 -26.58 -33.07 1.97
N LEU A 59 -25.35 -33.41 1.58
CA LEU A 59 -24.14 -33.10 2.36
C LEU A 59 -23.84 -31.59 2.35
N TRP A 60 -24.14 -30.89 1.24
CA TRP A 60 -24.07 -29.43 1.18
C TRP A 60 -25.01 -28.76 2.18
N GLN A 61 -26.25 -29.24 2.28
CA GLN A 61 -27.23 -28.70 3.23
C GLN A 61 -26.75 -28.82 4.68
N MET A 62 -26.00 -29.87 5.02
CA MET A 62 -25.52 -30.09 6.37
C MET A 62 -24.19 -29.37 6.64
N TYR A 63 -23.16 -29.61 5.83
CA TYR A 63 -21.81 -29.11 6.10
C TYR A 63 -21.56 -27.69 5.58
N GLY A 64 -22.13 -27.33 4.43
CA GLY A 64 -22.00 -25.99 3.86
C GLY A 64 -22.71 -24.94 4.70
N PHE A 65 -23.91 -25.28 5.21
CA PHE A 65 -24.64 -24.41 6.12
C PHE A 65 -23.91 -24.22 7.44
N VAL A 66 -23.38 -25.30 8.04
CA VAL A 66 -22.60 -25.23 9.29
C VAL A 66 -21.33 -24.40 9.09
N ALA A 67 -20.57 -24.61 8.02
CA ALA A 67 -19.34 -23.86 7.79
C ALA A 67 -19.60 -22.35 7.57
N LEU A 68 -20.63 -22.01 6.79
CA LEU A 68 -21.01 -20.60 6.57
C LEU A 68 -21.61 -19.95 7.80
N PHE A 69 -22.36 -20.69 8.62
CA PHE A 69 -22.85 -20.22 9.91
C PHE A 69 -21.70 -19.98 10.90
N THR A 70 -20.75 -20.92 10.99
CA THR A 70 -19.58 -20.82 11.87
C THR A 70 -18.73 -19.62 11.48
N LEU A 71 -18.49 -19.42 10.18
CA LEU A 71 -17.75 -18.28 9.67
C LEU A 71 -18.51 -16.96 9.90
N ALA A 72 -19.82 -16.92 9.69
CA ALA A 72 -20.63 -15.74 9.98
C ALA A 72 -20.62 -15.40 11.50
N PHE A 73 -20.62 -16.42 12.37
CA PHE A 73 -20.49 -16.25 13.81
C PHE A 73 -19.11 -15.70 14.21
N VAL A 74 -18.03 -16.21 13.61
CA VAL A 74 -16.67 -15.68 13.79
C VAL A 74 -16.60 -14.22 13.34
N LEU A 75 -17.21 -13.85 12.22
CA LEU A 75 -17.30 -12.47 11.75
C LEU A 75 -18.08 -11.55 12.71
N VAL A 76 -19.12 -12.07 13.37
CA VAL A 76 -19.87 -11.30 14.38
C VAL A 76 -19.04 -11.03 15.63
N LEU A 77 -18.29 -12.02 16.10
CA LEU A 77 -17.43 -11.88 17.27
C LEU A 77 -16.24 -10.94 17.00
N SER A 78 -15.68 -10.97 15.79
CA SER A 78 -14.48 -10.21 15.44
C SER A 78 -14.75 -8.76 15.03
N TYR A 79 -15.87 -8.44 14.36
CA TYR A 79 -16.16 -7.09 13.84
C TYR A 79 -17.17 -6.28 14.68
N GLY A 80 -17.54 -6.80 15.86
CA GLY A 80 -18.49 -6.15 16.75
C GLY A 80 -19.96 -6.29 16.32
N ARG A 81 -20.84 -6.05 17.29
CA ARG A 81 -22.27 -6.42 17.27
C ARG A 81 -23.07 -5.84 16.10
N TRP A 82 -22.62 -4.75 15.47
CA TRP A 82 -23.41 -4.00 14.47
C TRP A 82 -23.04 -4.30 13.01
N ILE A 83 -21.76 -4.59 12.74
CA ILE A 83 -21.29 -4.94 11.40
C ILE A 83 -21.48 -6.43 11.17
N GLY A 84 -21.18 -7.23 12.20
CA GLY A 84 -21.46 -8.65 12.22
C GLY A 84 -22.92 -8.97 11.92
N THR A 85 -23.86 -8.30 12.57
CA THR A 85 -25.30 -8.59 12.42
C THR A 85 -25.85 -8.25 11.04
N THR A 86 -25.36 -7.19 10.39
CA THR A 86 -25.80 -6.82 9.04
C THR A 86 -25.19 -7.70 7.97
N LEU A 87 -23.91 -8.07 8.10
CA LEU A 87 -23.29 -9.09 7.26
C LEU A 87 -23.98 -10.44 7.45
N LEU A 88 -24.22 -10.85 8.69
CA LEU A 88 -24.89 -12.10 9.03
C LEU A 88 -26.31 -12.14 8.46
N ALA A 89 -27.11 -11.08 8.63
CA ALA A 89 -28.46 -11.03 8.06
C ALA A 89 -28.46 -11.12 6.53
N GLY A 90 -27.51 -10.44 5.86
CA GLY A 90 -27.34 -10.53 4.40
C GLY A 90 -26.93 -11.93 3.95
N LEU A 91 -25.93 -12.52 4.60
CA LEU A 91 -25.46 -13.89 4.33
C LEU A 91 -26.57 -14.91 4.56
N LEU A 92 -27.34 -14.76 5.63
CA LEU A 92 -28.45 -15.65 5.99
C LEU A 92 -29.60 -15.53 4.97
N ALA A 93 -29.93 -14.31 4.53
CA ALA A 93 -30.92 -14.09 3.47
C ALA A 93 -30.49 -14.75 2.14
N ILE A 94 -29.20 -14.68 1.80
CA ILE A 94 -28.65 -15.33 0.60
C ILE A 94 -28.65 -16.84 0.74
N LEU A 95 -28.26 -17.37 1.90
CA LEU A 95 -28.29 -18.81 2.17
C LEU A 95 -29.70 -19.37 2.10
N LEU A 96 -30.68 -18.65 2.64
CA LEU A 96 -32.09 -19.00 2.52
C LEU A 96 -32.55 -18.93 1.06
N GLY A 97 -32.16 -17.88 0.32
CA GLY A 97 -32.45 -17.76 -1.12
C GLY A 97 -31.83 -18.90 -1.93
N LEU A 98 -30.59 -19.30 -1.63
CA LEU A 98 -29.94 -20.45 -2.27
C LEU A 98 -30.70 -21.74 -1.99
N LYS A 99 -31.01 -22.00 -0.72
CA LYS A 99 -31.64 -23.24 -0.27
C LYS A 99 -33.06 -23.40 -0.81
N PHE A 100 -33.86 -22.34 -0.78
CA PHE A 100 -35.30 -22.44 -1.06
C PHE A 100 -35.68 -22.08 -2.49
N TYR A 101 -34.86 -21.34 -3.22
CA TYR A 101 -35.18 -20.91 -4.59
C TYR A 101 -34.18 -21.45 -5.62
N LEU A 102 -32.89 -21.22 -5.38
CA LEU A 102 -31.88 -21.41 -6.42
C LEU A 102 -31.51 -22.90 -6.61
N ILE A 103 -31.37 -23.65 -5.53
CA ILE A 103 -31.07 -25.08 -5.55
C ILE A 103 -32.23 -25.90 -6.14
N PRO A 104 -33.49 -25.74 -5.70
CA PRO A 104 -34.61 -26.45 -6.30
C PRO A 104 -34.81 -26.11 -7.78
N TRP A 105 -34.44 -24.90 -8.21
CA TRP A 105 -34.50 -24.51 -9.62
C TRP A 105 -33.44 -25.21 -10.46
N VAL A 106 -32.19 -25.31 -9.97
CA VAL A 106 -31.12 -26.04 -10.66
C VAL A 106 -31.39 -27.55 -10.70
N GLU A 107 -31.88 -28.13 -9.60
CA GLU A 107 -32.26 -29.56 -9.52
C GLU A 107 -33.39 -29.93 -10.50
N ASN A 108 -34.36 -29.04 -10.70
CA ASN A 108 -35.52 -29.32 -11.56
C ASN A 108 -35.31 -28.96 -13.04
N TYR A 109 -34.43 -28.00 -13.37
CA TYR A 109 -34.38 -27.43 -14.72
C TYR A 109 -32.98 -27.19 -15.31
N GLY A 110 -31.92 -27.20 -14.49
CA GLY A 110 -30.61 -26.65 -14.90
C GLY A 110 -29.52 -27.67 -15.25
N GLY A 111 -29.59 -28.89 -14.69
CA GLY A 111 -28.50 -29.87 -14.85
C GLY A 111 -27.13 -29.30 -14.45
N TYR A 112 -26.07 -29.76 -15.12
CA TYR A 112 -24.68 -29.32 -14.84
C TYR A 112 -24.41 -27.85 -15.21
N GLU A 113 -25.02 -27.34 -16.29
CA GLU A 113 -24.86 -25.95 -16.72
C GLU A 113 -25.50 -24.95 -15.75
N GLY A 114 -26.66 -25.30 -15.17
CA GLY A 114 -27.30 -24.54 -14.11
C GLY A 114 -26.45 -24.46 -12.85
N ALA A 115 -25.73 -25.52 -12.50
CA ALA A 115 -24.82 -25.53 -11.35
C ALA A 115 -23.60 -24.62 -11.55
N ILE A 116 -23.04 -24.55 -12.76
CA ILE A 116 -21.94 -23.62 -13.07
C ILE A 116 -22.41 -22.16 -13.00
N LEU A 117 -23.57 -21.84 -13.58
CA LEU A 117 -24.14 -20.48 -13.52
C LEU A 117 -24.46 -20.06 -12.09
N LEU A 118 -24.94 -20.99 -11.26
CA LEU A 118 -25.15 -20.79 -9.82
C LEU A 118 -23.84 -20.43 -9.11
N LEU A 119 -22.74 -21.12 -9.44
CA LEU A 119 -21.43 -20.87 -8.86
C LEU A 119 -20.89 -19.47 -9.24
N ILE A 120 -21.01 -19.08 -10.51
CA ILE A 120 -20.59 -17.76 -10.98
C ILE A 120 -21.43 -16.67 -10.30
N PHE A 121 -22.75 -16.85 -10.23
CA PHE A 121 -23.64 -15.87 -9.60
C PHE A 121 -23.36 -15.71 -8.11
N THR A 122 -23.18 -16.81 -7.37
CA THR A 122 -22.88 -16.77 -5.93
C THR A 122 -21.53 -16.15 -5.63
N THR A 123 -20.48 -16.48 -6.40
CA THR A 123 -19.15 -15.88 -6.20
C THR A 123 -19.16 -14.37 -6.48
N LEU A 124 -19.82 -13.92 -7.56
CA LEU A 124 -19.97 -12.48 -7.84
C LEU A 124 -20.78 -11.75 -6.77
N LEU A 125 -21.84 -12.38 -6.25
CA LEU A 125 -22.71 -11.78 -5.25
C LEU A 125 -22.02 -11.65 -3.89
N VAL A 126 -21.25 -12.67 -3.47
CA VAL A 126 -20.39 -12.60 -2.29
C VAL A 126 -19.37 -11.48 -2.47
N PHE A 127 -18.70 -11.40 -3.62
CA PHE A 127 -17.73 -10.34 -3.90
C PHE A 127 -18.37 -8.93 -3.80
N LYS A 128 -19.59 -8.75 -4.31
CA LYS A 128 -20.32 -7.49 -4.17
C LYS A 128 -20.70 -7.15 -2.74
N LEU A 129 -21.15 -8.13 -1.95
CA LEU A 129 -21.45 -7.91 -0.54
C LEU A 129 -20.20 -7.50 0.25
N VAL A 130 -19.06 -8.14 -0.03
CA VAL A 130 -17.78 -7.79 0.57
C VAL A 130 -17.43 -6.33 0.30
N GLN A 131 -17.52 -5.88 -0.96
CA GLN A 131 -17.29 -4.47 -1.32
C GLN A 131 -18.25 -3.49 -0.61
N VAL A 132 -19.52 -3.87 -0.47
CA VAL A 132 -20.53 -3.06 0.23
C VAL A 132 -20.24 -3.00 1.74
N ALA A 133 -19.80 -4.10 2.34
CA ALA A 133 -19.44 -4.14 3.75
C ALA A 133 -18.21 -3.27 4.05
N GLN A 134 -17.17 -3.37 3.22
CA GLN A 134 -15.96 -2.54 3.32
C GLN A 134 -16.30 -1.05 3.21
N SER A 135 -17.12 -0.65 2.22
CA SER A 135 -17.52 0.75 2.04
C SER A 135 -18.40 1.28 3.18
N ARG A 136 -19.29 0.46 3.75
CA ARG A 136 -20.09 0.85 4.93
C ARG A 136 -19.25 0.96 6.20
N MET A 137 -18.25 0.09 6.40
CA MET A 137 -17.29 0.24 7.50
C MET A 137 -16.54 1.58 7.39
N ARG A 138 -16.05 1.92 6.19
CA ARG A 138 -15.39 3.22 5.91
C ARG A 138 -16.25 4.40 6.34
N LEU A 139 -17.53 4.41 5.95
CA LEU A 139 -18.46 5.50 6.23
C LEU A 139 -18.84 5.63 7.71
N ARG A 140 -19.01 4.51 8.42
CA ARG A 140 -19.35 4.55 9.87
C ARG A 140 -18.14 4.91 10.72
N PHE A 141 -16.96 4.43 10.36
CA PHE A 141 -15.72 4.80 11.05
C PHE A 141 -15.42 6.30 10.94
N ALA A 142 -15.63 6.90 9.76
CA ALA A 142 -15.50 8.34 9.56
C ALA A 142 -16.50 9.18 10.39
N ARG A 143 -17.60 8.57 10.84
CA ARG A 143 -18.60 9.20 11.71
C ARG A 143 -18.23 9.07 13.19
N ASP A 144 -17.72 7.91 13.60
CA ASP A 144 -17.40 7.62 15.00
C ASP A 144 -16.09 8.30 15.45
N TYR A 145 -15.21 8.64 14.49
CA TYR A 145 -13.94 9.32 14.75
C TYR A 145 -13.70 10.43 13.71
N PRO A 146 -14.26 11.64 13.93
CA PRO A 146 -14.06 12.75 13.01
C PRO A 146 -12.58 13.15 12.99
N LEU A 147 -12.01 13.24 11.79
CA LEU A 147 -10.69 13.83 11.60
C LEU A 147 -10.69 15.27 12.11
N SER A 148 -9.52 15.75 12.53
CA SER A 148 -9.36 17.17 12.82
C SER A 148 -9.75 18.01 11.59
N ASN A 149 -10.28 19.23 11.80
CA ASN A 149 -10.82 20.04 10.70
C ASN A 149 -9.82 20.33 9.56
N GLY A 150 -8.51 20.13 9.79
CA GLY A 150 -7.43 20.31 8.82
C GLY A 150 -6.90 19.02 8.19
N GLU A 151 -7.48 17.85 8.45
CA GLU A 151 -6.99 16.56 7.94
C GLU A 151 -8.06 15.82 7.15
N LYS A 152 -7.66 15.23 6.02
CA LYS A 152 -8.56 14.44 5.16
C LYS A 152 -7.92 13.15 4.68
N ILE A 153 -8.74 12.11 4.56
CA ILE A 153 -8.32 10.87 3.91
C ILE A 153 -7.98 11.15 2.45
N CYS A 154 -6.87 10.57 2.00
CA CYS A 154 -6.45 10.69 0.61
C CYS A 154 -7.54 10.14 -0.32
N HIS A 155 -7.99 10.98 -1.25
CA HIS A 155 -9.01 10.65 -2.23
C HIS A 155 -8.52 9.59 -3.23
N ILE A 156 -7.22 9.59 -3.54
CA ILE A 156 -6.63 8.73 -4.57
C ILE A 156 -6.50 7.27 -4.10
N CYS A 157 -5.91 7.04 -2.92
CA CYS A 157 -5.75 5.69 -2.36
C CYS A 157 -6.81 5.30 -1.34
N SER A 158 -7.83 6.15 -1.13
CA SER A 158 -8.87 5.92 -0.12
C SER A 158 -8.33 5.64 1.30
N GLY A 159 -7.15 6.17 1.63
CA GLY A 159 -6.48 5.96 2.92
C GLY A 159 -5.57 4.73 3.02
N GLU A 160 -5.34 4.00 1.93
CA GLU A 160 -4.44 2.82 1.94
C GLU A 160 -2.95 3.19 1.95
N GLY A 161 -2.61 4.42 1.55
CA GLY A 161 -1.23 4.91 1.47
C GLY A 161 -0.42 4.32 0.31
N THR A 162 -0.84 3.19 -0.25
CA THR A 162 -0.24 2.53 -1.40
C THR A 162 -1.25 2.41 -2.55
N LEU A 163 -0.74 2.16 -3.76
CA LEU A 163 -1.52 1.94 -4.96
C LEU A 163 -1.25 0.55 -5.52
N ASN A 164 -2.32 -0.19 -5.76
CA ASN A 164 -2.26 -1.55 -6.28
C ASN A 164 -3.28 -1.79 -7.41
N SER A 165 -3.51 -0.77 -8.22
CA SER A 165 -4.55 -0.79 -9.25
C SER A 165 -4.17 0.05 -10.47
N TYR A 166 -4.90 -0.18 -11.57
CA TYR A 166 -4.81 0.65 -12.76
C TYR A 166 -5.51 1.99 -12.54
N GLN A 167 -4.80 3.08 -12.83
CA GLN A 167 -5.32 4.44 -12.74
C GLN A 167 -5.69 4.94 -14.15
N PRO A 168 -7.00 5.10 -14.45
CA PRO A 168 -7.45 5.36 -15.81
C PRO A 168 -6.99 6.72 -16.35
N TYR A 169 -6.91 7.74 -15.49
CA TYR A 169 -6.47 9.09 -15.85
C TYR A 169 -4.98 9.19 -16.16
N LEU A 170 -4.17 8.29 -15.60
CA LEU A 170 -2.72 8.23 -15.86
C LEU A 170 -2.36 7.15 -16.90
N LYS A 171 -3.30 6.28 -17.25
CA LYS A 171 -3.10 5.09 -18.08
C LYS A 171 -1.92 4.23 -17.57
N LYS A 172 -1.77 4.14 -16.25
CA LYS A 172 -0.67 3.44 -15.57
C LYS A 172 -1.22 2.44 -14.55
N SER A 173 -0.63 1.24 -14.52
CA SER A 173 -0.82 0.26 -13.45
C SER A 173 0.20 0.47 -12.34
N PHE A 174 -0.28 0.48 -11.10
CA PHE A 174 0.55 0.57 -9.91
C PHE A 174 0.57 -0.79 -9.20
N ILE A 175 1.75 -1.25 -8.77
CA ILE A 175 1.92 -2.51 -8.05
C ILE A 175 2.62 -2.21 -6.72
N ARG A 176 1.83 -2.05 -5.65
CA ARG A 176 2.32 -1.69 -4.31
C ARG A 176 3.23 -0.46 -4.29
N GLU A 177 2.95 0.51 -5.17
CA GLU A 177 3.69 1.77 -5.21
C GLU A 177 3.16 2.72 -4.13
N THR A 178 4.00 3.66 -3.69
CA THR A 178 3.61 4.78 -2.84
C THR A 178 2.51 5.60 -3.53
N CYS A 179 1.46 5.97 -2.79
CA CYS A 179 0.38 6.75 -3.37
C CYS A 179 0.85 8.16 -3.72
N TYR A 180 0.79 8.53 -5.00
CA TYR A 180 1.13 9.88 -5.47
C TYR A 180 0.23 11.00 -4.92
N GLY A 181 -0.90 10.66 -4.30
CA GLY A 181 -1.79 11.62 -3.66
C GLY A 181 -1.39 11.99 -2.23
N CYS A 182 -0.75 11.08 -1.49
CA CYS A 182 -0.44 11.31 -0.07
C CYS A 182 0.98 10.89 0.31
N ASN A 183 1.82 10.51 -0.66
CA ASN A 183 3.18 10.05 -0.46
C ASN A 183 3.30 8.97 0.64
N GLY A 184 2.35 8.03 0.68
CA GLY A 184 2.35 6.97 1.71
C GLY A 184 1.66 7.30 3.04
N HIS A 185 1.26 8.55 3.28
CA HIS A 185 0.76 8.99 4.59
C HIS A 185 -0.71 8.65 4.86
N SER A 186 -1.47 8.21 3.85
CA SER A 186 -2.92 7.92 3.88
C SER A 186 -3.85 9.10 4.17
N ILE A 187 -3.40 10.05 4.98
CA ILE A 187 -4.08 11.28 5.38
C ILE A 187 -3.29 12.46 4.82
N ILE A 188 -4.00 13.53 4.50
CA ILE A 188 -3.46 14.74 3.93
C ILE A 188 -3.89 15.90 4.81
N SER A 189 -2.91 16.65 5.29
CA SER A 189 -3.11 17.89 6.04
C SER A 189 -3.39 19.06 5.10
N GLU A 190 -4.08 20.08 5.61
CA GLU A 190 -4.43 21.29 4.85
C GLU A 190 -3.21 22.06 4.33
N GLU A 191 -2.08 21.95 5.02
CA GLU A 191 -0.80 22.54 4.62
C GLU A 191 -0.19 21.86 3.39
N ASN A 192 -0.58 20.62 3.09
CA ASN A 192 -0.06 19.89 1.95
C ASN A 192 -0.67 20.43 0.64
N PHE A 193 0.18 20.68 -0.36
CA PHE A 193 -0.23 21.09 -1.70
C PHE A 193 -1.32 20.17 -2.30
N ALA A 194 -1.22 18.86 -2.05
CA ALA A 194 -2.16 17.87 -2.55
C ALA A 194 -3.58 18.01 -1.96
N TYR A 195 -3.73 18.67 -0.81
CA TYR A 195 -5.01 18.83 -0.11
C TYR A 195 -6.04 19.56 -0.97
N ARG A 196 -5.68 20.75 -1.48
CA ARG A 196 -6.59 21.57 -2.28
C ARG A 196 -6.98 20.87 -3.58
N ILE A 197 -6.03 20.17 -4.20
CA ILE A 197 -6.28 19.44 -5.45
C ILE A 197 -7.22 18.28 -5.21
N GLN A 198 -7.03 17.51 -4.12
CA GLN A 198 -7.92 16.39 -3.81
C GLN A 198 -9.31 16.84 -3.37
N LEU A 199 -9.43 18.02 -2.77
CA LEU A 199 -10.72 18.64 -2.50
C LEU A 199 -11.45 19.02 -3.80
N LEU A 200 -10.72 19.53 -4.79
CA LEU A 200 -11.27 19.81 -6.12
C LEU A 200 -11.61 18.53 -6.89
N LEU A 201 -10.80 17.48 -6.79
CA LEU A 201 -11.07 16.16 -7.36
C LEU A 201 -12.40 15.61 -6.83
N GLY A 202 -12.58 15.59 -5.50
CA GLY A 202 -13.84 15.11 -4.91
C GLY A 202 -15.07 15.91 -5.35
N LYS A 203 -14.92 17.23 -5.56
CA LYS A 203 -16.00 18.07 -6.13
C LYS A 203 -16.25 17.74 -7.61
N CYS A 204 -15.21 17.55 -8.40
CA CYS A 204 -15.34 17.19 -9.81
C CYS A 204 -16.03 15.84 -9.97
N GLU A 205 -15.64 14.85 -9.16
CA GLU A 205 -16.23 13.52 -9.20
C GLU A 205 -17.73 13.58 -8.84
N LYS A 206 -18.08 14.30 -7.78
CA LYS A 206 -19.48 14.50 -7.40
C LYS A 206 -20.29 15.15 -8.53
N ASN A 207 -19.79 16.25 -9.10
CA ASN A 207 -20.46 16.96 -10.19
C ASN A 207 -20.57 16.07 -11.44
N ARG A 208 -19.55 15.25 -11.73
CA ARG A 208 -19.56 14.29 -12.83
C ARG A 208 -20.66 13.24 -12.66
N PHE A 209 -20.83 12.69 -11.45
CA PHE A 209 -21.92 11.75 -11.17
C PHE A 209 -23.30 12.39 -11.28
N GLU A 210 -23.47 13.62 -10.78
CA GLU A 210 -24.74 14.35 -10.90
C GLU A 210 -25.09 14.65 -12.37
N LEU A 211 -24.11 15.09 -13.16
CA LEU A 211 -24.29 15.34 -14.59
C LEU A 211 -24.57 14.06 -15.37
N GLN A 212 -23.92 12.94 -15.04
CA GLN A 212 -24.21 11.66 -15.68
C GLN A 212 -25.65 11.24 -15.44
N LYS A 213 -26.12 11.35 -14.19
CA LYS A 213 -27.52 11.06 -13.84
C LYS A 213 -28.50 11.95 -14.62
N MET A 214 -28.17 13.24 -14.78
CA MET A 214 -28.99 14.17 -15.57
C MET A 214 -28.99 13.80 -17.06
N ILE A 215 -27.86 13.37 -17.62
CA ILE A 215 -27.77 12.88 -19.00
C ILE A 215 -28.67 11.66 -19.18
N ASP A 216 -28.58 10.66 -18.30
CA ASP A 216 -29.38 9.43 -18.40
C ASP A 216 -30.90 9.75 -18.35
N GLN A 217 -31.30 10.70 -17.50
CA GLN A 217 -32.69 11.19 -17.42
C GLN A 217 -33.14 11.90 -18.70
N LEU A 218 -32.32 12.81 -19.23
CA LEU A 218 -32.62 13.54 -20.45
C LEU A 218 -32.65 12.63 -21.68
N GLU A 219 -31.75 11.64 -21.77
CA GLU A 219 -31.73 10.66 -22.86
C GLU A 219 -32.99 9.78 -22.84
N SER A 220 -33.42 9.34 -21.66
CA SER A 220 -34.67 8.60 -21.50
C SER A 220 -35.90 9.42 -21.90
N ALA A 221 -35.97 10.69 -21.46
CA ALA A 221 -37.04 11.60 -21.82
C ALA A 221 -37.08 11.88 -23.34
N HIS A 222 -35.91 12.13 -23.94
CA HIS A 222 -35.76 12.35 -25.37
C HIS A 222 -36.20 11.13 -26.18
N HIS A 223 -35.79 9.92 -25.79
CA HIS A 223 -36.24 8.68 -26.45
C HIS A 223 -37.76 8.50 -26.40
N LYS A 224 -38.41 8.83 -25.28
CA LYS A 224 -39.88 8.78 -25.17
C LYS A 224 -40.56 9.76 -26.13
N ILE A 225 -39.99 10.95 -26.32
CA ILE A 225 -40.50 11.94 -27.28
C ILE A 225 -40.35 11.41 -28.72
N LEU A 226 -39.16 10.89 -29.07
CA LEU A 226 -38.91 10.32 -30.39
C LEU A 226 -39.84 9.13 -30.68
N GLN A 227 -40.07 8.26 -29.70
CA GLN A 227 -41.00 7.14 -29.85
C GLN A 227 -42.44 7.61 -30.07
N LYS A 228 -42.90 8.64 -29.34
CA LYS A 228 -44.23 9.22 -29.55
C LYS A 228 -44.38 9.86 -30.93
N LEU A 229 -43.33 10.52 -31.42
CA LEU A 229 -43.31 11.09 -32.77
C LEU A 229 -43.34 10.00 -33.85
N ALA A 230 -42.62 8.90 -33.67
CA ALA A 230 -42.58 7.78 -34.62
C ALA A 230 -43.89 6.98 -34.65
N VAL A 231 -44.50 6.69 -33.48
CA VAL A 231 -45.76 5.94 -33.39
C VAL A 231 -46.96 6.78 -33.83
N GLY A 232 -46.89 8.10 -33.63
CA GLY A 232 -47.96 9.02 -33.98
C GLY A 232 -47.87 9.59 -35.41
N GLU A 233 -47.00 9.03 -36.25
CA GLU A 233 -46.82 9.50 -37.63
C GLU A 233 -48.13 9.31 -38.43
N GLY A 234 -48.71 10.43 -38.91
CA GLY A 234 -50.00 10.45 -39.63
C GLY A 234 -51.25 10.45 -38.75
N VAL A 235 -51.12 10.30 -37.43
CA VAL A 235 -52.25 10.28 -36.46
C VAL A 235 -52.26 11.50 -35.54
N LEU A 236 -51.09 12.09 -35.28
CA LEU A 236 -50.96 13.27 -34.43
C LEU A 236 -51.45 14.54 -35.14
N GLU A 237 -52.23 15.35 -34.41
CA GLU A 237 -52.54 16.73 -34.81
C GLU A 237 -51.24 17.55 -34.96
N ASP A 238 -51.21 18.44 -35.94
CA ASP A 238 -50.02 19.25 -36.28
C ASP A 238 -49.49 20.06 -35.09
N GLU A 239 -50.39 20.57 -34.24
CA GLU A 239 -50.00 21.33 -33.04
C GLU A 239 -49.27 20.45 -32.01
N ILE A 240 -49.74 19.21 -31.80
CA ILE A 240 -49.10 18.26 -30.88
C ILE A 240 -47.76 17.80 -31.44
N LYS A 241 -47.69 17.55 -32.75
CA LYS A 241 -46.46 17.21 -33.46
C LYS A 241 -45.41 18.32 -33.33
N GLN A 242 -45.80 19.58 -33.53
CA GLN A 242 -44.91 20.72 -33.41
C GLN A 242 -44.40 20.90 -31.97
N ARG A 243 -45.27 20.76 -30.96
CA ARG A 243 -44.85 20.82 -29.54
C ARG A 243 -43.85 19.71 -29.19
N LEU A 244 -44.07 18.49 -29.68
CA LEU A 244 -43.16 17.36 -29.47
C LEU A 244 -41.82 17.59 -30.18
N GLN A 245 -41.81 18.16 -31.38
CA GLN A 245 -40.57 18.53 -32.08
C GLN A 245 -39.78 19.60 -31.33
N THR A 246 -40.42 20.70 -30.90
CA THR A 246 -39.76 21.74 -30.09
C THR A 246 -39.22 21.17 -28.77
N SER A 247 -39.97 20.27 -28.11
CA SER A 247 -39.50 19.59 -26.90
C SER A 247 -38.28 18.70 -27.19
N SER A 248 -38.31 17.95 -28.30
CA SER A 248 -37.19 17.11 -28.75
C SER A 248 -35.92 17.93 -28.98
N GLU A 249 -36.02 19.05 -29.70
CA GLU A 249 -34.91 19.96 -29.95
C GLU A 249 -34.34 20.56 -28.67
N SER A 250 -35.20 21.00 -27.75
CA SER A 250 -34.78 21.52 -26.44
C SER A 250 -34.00 20.48 -25.63
N HIS A 251 -34.48 19.22 -25.58
CA HIS A 251 -33.77 18.14 -24.89
C HIS A 251 -32.42 17.83 -25.56
N SER A 252 -32.36 17.84 -26.89
CA SER A 252 -31.11 17.64 -27.64
C SER A 252 -30.07 18.72 -27.33
N GLN A 253 -30.50 19.99 -27.25
CA GLN A 253 -29.62 21.10 -26.86
C GLN A 253 -29.12 20.96 -25.42
N GLN A 254 -30.01 20.63 -24.48
CA GLN A 254 -29.62 20.38 -23.08
C GLN A 254 -28.63 19.22 -22.98
N LEU A 255 -28.89 18.09 -23.64
CA LEU A 255 -27.97 16.95 -23.70
C LEU A 255 -26.59 17.35 -24.21
N ARG A 256 -26.52 18.18 -25.27
CA ARG A 256 -25.26 18.67 -25.81
C ARG A 256 -24.49 19.51 -24.79
N ILE A 257 -25.15 20.39 -24.05
CA ILE A 257 -24.53 21.23 -23.02
C ILE A 257 -24.05 20.37 -21.85
N THR A 258 -24.90 19.49 -21.32
CA THR A 258 -24.58 18.63 -20.18
C THR A 258 -23.43 17.67 -20.50
N ARG A 259 -23.40 17.09 -21.71
CA ARG A 259 -22.27 16.26 -22.18
C ARG A 259 -20.97 17.05 -22.28
N LYS A 260 -21.01 18.31 -22.73
CA LYS A 260 -19.83 19.20 -22.72
C LYS A 260 -19.34 19.47 -21.30
N GLN A 261 -20.25 19.77 -20.37
CA GLN A 261 -19.89 19.96 -18.95
C GLN A 261 -19.27 18.69 -18.35
N LEU A 262 -19.84 17.51 -18.63
CA LEU A 262 -19.28 16.23 -18.22
C LEU A 262 -17.85 16.03 -18.74
N SER A 263 -17.61 16.36 -20.02
CA SER A 263 -16.29 16.25 -20.63
C SER A 263 -15.26 17.22 -20.00
N PHE A 264 -15.70 18.42 -19.61
CA PHE A 264 -14.87 19.38 -18.90
C PHE A 264 -14.43 18.84 -17.53
N TYR A 265 -15.34 18.24 -16.76
CA TYR A 265 -15.00 17.65 -15.46
C TYR A 265 -14.04 16.46 -15.61
N LYS A 266 -14.26 15.57 -16.60
CA LYS A 266 -13.33 14.47 -16.89
C LYS A 266 -11.92 14.98 -17.24
N ALA A 267 -11.81 16.00 -18.09
CA ALA A 267 -10.53 16.60 -18.44
C ALA A 267 -9.86 17.31 -17.26
N SER A 268 -10.65 17.90 -16.36
CA SER A 268 -10.16 18.55 -15.14
C SER A 268 -9.62 17.52 -14.14
N GLU A 269 -10.34 16.41 -13.94
CA GLU A 269 -9.86 15.27 -13.14
C GLU A 269 -8.53 14.74 -13.69
N GLU A 270 -8.46 14.49 -15.00
CA GLU A 270 -7.24 14.02 -15.67
C GLU A 270 -6.04 14.94 -15.41
N LYS A 271 -6.22 16.25 -15.61
CA LYS A 271 -5.16 17.24 -15.34
C LYS A 271 -4.72 17.25 -13.88
N MET A 272 -5.66 17.14 -12.94
CA MET A 272 -5.35 17.12 -11.51
C MET A 272 -4.59 15.84 -11.12
N HIS A 273 -4.96 14.68 -11.66
CA HIS A 273 -4.22 13.43 -11.46
C HIS A 273 -2.79 13.53 -12.03
N ILE A 274 -2.62 14.05 -13.25
CA ILE A 274 -1.31 14.26 -13.86
C ILE A 274 -0.46 15.22 -13.02
N MET A 275 -1.03 16.33 -12.55
CA MET A 275 -0.31 17.31 -11.74
C MET A 275 0.18 16.70 -10.41
N LEU A 276 -0.66 15.94 -9.72
CA LEU A 276 -0.26 15.25 -8.49
C LEU A 276 0.84 14.21 -8.76
N TYR A 277 0.68 13.42 -9.82
CA TYR A 277 1.67 12.42 -10.21
C TYR A 277 3.02 13.04 -10.58
N ASN A 278 3.04 14.08 -11.41
CA ASN A 278 4.27 14.75 -11.80
C ASN A 278 5.00 15.36 -10.60
N ARG A 279 4.25 15.94 -9.65
CA ARG A 279 4.83 16.44 -8.41
C ARG A 279 5.43 15.33 -7.57
N HIS A 280 4.72 14.21 -7.41
CA HIS A 280 5.20 13.05 -6.69
C HIS A 280 6.50 12.51 -7.30
N VAL A 281 6.54 12.33 -8.63
CA VAL A 281 7.76 11.89 -9.34
C VAL A 281 8.91 12.89 -9.16
N ALA A 282 8.63 14.20 -9.19
CA ALA A 282 9.63 15.23 -8.96
C ALA A 282 10.19 15.17 -7.53
N GLU A 283 9.34 14.96 -6.52
CA GLU A 283 9.76 14.79 -5.13
C GLU A 283 10.59 13.50 -4.94
N GLU A 284 10.18 12.39 -5.55
CA GLU A 284 10.95 11.14 -5.53
C GLU A 284 12.31 11.28 -6.23
N LEU A 285 12.37 12.00 -7.36
CA LEU A 285 13.61 12.27 -8.07
C LEU A 285 14.58 13.12 -7.23
N MET A 286 14.07 14.18 -6.58
CA MET A 286 14.89 15.02 -5.70
C MET A 286 15.41 14.23 -4.49
N ASN A 287 14.57 13.39 -3.89
CA ASN A 287 14.98 12.52 -2.78
C ASN A 287 16.05 11.52 -3.22
N SER A 288 15.92 10.92 -4.41
CA SER A 288 16.91 10.01 -4.96
C SER A 288 18.23 10.70 -5.29
N GLN A 289 18.19 11.93 -5.82
CA GLN A 289 19.39 12.75 -6.05
C GLN A 289 20.11 13.09 -4.74
N GLN A 290 19.37 13.47 -3.70
CA GLN A 290 19.95 13.75 -2.39
C GLN A 290 20.61 12.50 -1.80
N GLN A 291 19.95 11.34 -1.87
CA GLN A 291 20.54 10.08 -1.41
C GLN A 291 21.83 9.72 -2.16
N LEU A 292 21.88 9.97 -3.46
CA LEU A 292 23.07 9.73 -4.26
C LEU A 292 24.22 10.66 -3.86
N GLU A 293 23.92 11.92 -3.58
CA GLU A 293 24.91 12.90 -3.12
C GLU A 293 25.42 12.57 -1.72
N ASP A 294 24.53 12.18 -0.80
CA ASP A 294 24.90 11.71 0.54
C ASP A 294 25.80 10.47 0.45
N PHE A 295 25.49 9.53 -0.46
CA PHE A 295 26.31 8.36 -0.72
C PHE A 295 27.68 8.74 -1.29
N ARG A 296 27.73 9.69 -2.24
CA ARG A 296 28.98 10.20 -2.83
C ARG A 296 29.89 10.79 -1.77
N GLN A 297 29.36 11.67 -0.91
CA GLN A 297 30.11 12.29 0.18
C GLN A 297 30.59 11.25 1.20
N SER A 298 29.77 10.24 1.51
CA SER A 298 30.19 9.13 2.38
C SER A 298 31.33 8.34 1.75
N ASN A 299 31.28 8.12 0.44
CA ASN A 299 32.30 7.37 -0.28
C ASN A 299 33.62 8.15 -0.40
N GLU A 300 33.56 9.46 -0.63
CA GLU A 300 34.73 10.35 -0.59
C GLU A 300 35.42 10.30 0.79
N LYS A 301 34.66 10.39 1.88
CA LYS A 301 35.20 10.24 3.25
C LYS A 301 35.83 8.87 3.49
N HIS A 302 35.26 7.80 2.92
CA HIS A 302 35.86 6.48 2.99
C HIS A 302 37.17 6.39 2.23
N HIS A 303 37.28 7.04 1.06
CA HIS A 303 38.53 7.13 0.32
C HIS A 303 39.58 7.92 1.09
N GLU A 304 39.24 9.07 1.66
CA GLU A 304 40.15 9.84 2.53
C GLU A 304 40.65 9.02 3.72
N ALA A 305 39.77 8.24 4.35
CA ALA A 305 40.15 7.37 5.46
C ALA A 305 41.07 6.22 5.01
N LEU A 306 40.82 5.64 3.83
CA LEU A 306 41.68 4.61 3.25
C LEU A 306 43.08 5.17 2.90
N ASP A 307 43.15 6.35 2.32
CA ASP A 307 44.42 7.03 2.02
C ASP A 307 45.20 7.33 3.31
N PHE A 308 44.51 7.76 4.37
CA PHE A 308 45.13 7.96 5.68
C PHE A 308 45.69 6.67 6.27
N ILE A 309 44.93 5.57 6.21
CA ILE A 309 45.39 4.25 6.67
C ILE A 309 46.59 3.77 5.84
N GLN A 310 46.57 3.95 4.51
CA GLN A 310 47.70 3.62 3.65
C GLN A 310 48.95 4.42 4.00
N MET A 311 48.80 5.72 4.27
CA MET A 311 49.91 6.57 4.70
C MET A 311 50.49 6.09 6.03
N GLN A 312 49.65 5.76 7.01
CA GLN A 312 50.11 5.21 8.30
C GLN A 312 50.83 3.87 8.12
N LEU A 313 50.30 2.98 7.28
CA LEU A 313 50.92 1.69 6.99
C LEU A 313 52.29 1.87 6.32
N GLY A 314 52.42 2.84 5.41
CA GLY A 314 53.71 3.19 4.79
C GLY A 314 54.75 3.67 5.80
N GLN A 315 54.33 4.47 6.80
CA GLN A 315 55.20 4.90 7.89
C GLN A 315 55.60 3.73 8.80
N GLU A 316 54.67 2.83 9.12
CA GLU A 316 54.99 1.61 9.90
C GLU A 316 55.97 0.69 9.18
N ILE A 317 55.85 0.53 7.86
CA ILE A 317 56.80 -0.25 7.05
C ILE A 317 58.20 0.39 7.12
N GLN A 318 58.30 1.72 7.02
CA GLN A 318 59.59 2.42 7.14
C GLN A 318 60.22 2.23 8.53
N LEU A 319 59.43 2.39 9.59
CA LEU A 319 59.89 2.16 10.97
C LEU A 319 60.35 0.70 11.17
N ASN A 320 59.63 -0.28 10.64
CA ASN A 320 60.05 -1.68 10.71
C ASN A 320 61.38 -1.91 9.99
N THR A 321 61.60 -1.32 8.81
CA THR A 321 62.90 -1.42 8.13
C THR A 321 64.05 -0.77 8.89
N GLU A 322 63.81 0.34 9.59
CA GLU A 322 64.81 0.96 10.49
C GLU A 322 65.10 0.08 11.71
N THR A 323 64.06 -0.56 12.26
CA THR A 323 64.19 -1.47 13.40
C THR A 323 64.95 -2.74 13.02
N ASP A 324 64.69 -3.31 11.84
CA ASP A 324 65.42 -4.46 11.30
C ASP A 324 66.90 -4.09 11.04
N ALA A 325 67.17 -2.88 10.52
CA ALA A 325 68.53 -2.39 10.34
C ALA A 325 69.29 -2.23 11.67
N LEU A 326 68.63 -1.71 12.71
CA LEU A 326 69.18 -1.62 14.07
C LEU A 326 69.41 -3.01 14.69
N GLY A 327 68.53 -3.97 14.43
CA GLY A 327 68.70 -5.37 14.85
C GLY A 327 69.93 -6.01 14.23
N ILE A 328 70.16 -5.79 12.93
CA ILE A 328 71.38 -6.25 12.23
C ILE A 328 72.63 -5.58 12.80
N GLU A 329 72.58 -4.27 13.08
CA GLU A 329 73.72 -3.55 13.67
C GLU A 329 74.06 -4.07 15.09
N TYR A 330 73.03 -4.36 15.89
CA TYR A 330 73.19 -4.96 17.22
C TYR A 330 73.79 -6.38 17.14
N ASP A 331 73.30 -7.22 16.23
CA ASP A 331 73.80 -8.58 16.02
C ASP A 331 75.26 -8.60 15.51
N LEU A 332 75.66 -7.59 14.73
CA LEU A 332 77.05 -7.41 14.30
C LEU A 332 77.98 -6.94 15.42
N GLN A 333 77.49 -6.19 16.42
CA GLN A 333 78.29 -5.70 17.55
C GLN A 333 78.35 -6.68 18.73
N ALA A 334 77.35 -7.55 18.89
CA ALA A 334 77.32 -8.59 19.93
C ALA A 334 78.55 -9.52 19.99
N PRO A 335 79.11 -10.04 18.87
CA PRO A 335 80.31 -10.88 18.89
C PRO A 335 81.59 -10.10 19.26
N VAL A 336 81.64 -8.79 19.02
CA VAL A 336 82.80 -7.95 19.38
C VAL A 336 82.87 -7.76 20.90
N MET A 337 81.74 -7.44 21.53
CA MET A 337 81.64 -7.26 22.97
C MET A 337 81.91 -8.56 23.75
N THR A 338 81.48 -9.70 23.22
CA THR A 338 81.76 -11.01 23.83
C THR A 338 83.22 -11.42 23.70
N GLY A 339 83.87 -11.13 22.57
CA GLY A 339 85.31 -11.35 22.39
C GLY A 339 86.18 -10.50 23.33
N GLU A 340 85.81 -9.23 23.56
CA GLU A 340 86.50 -8.38 24.54
C GLU A 340 86.30 -8.87 25.98
N PHE A 341 85.11 -9.36 26.31
CA PHE A 341 84.81 -9.91 27.63
C PHE A 341 85.58 -11.21 27.91
N GLU A 342 85.67 -12.11 26.93
CA GLU A 342 86.53 -13.31 27.02
C GLU A 342 88.00 -12.94 27.24
N LEU A 343 88.49 -11.89 26.58
CA LEU A 343 89.87 -11.43 26.73
C LEU A 343 90.15 -10.89 28.14
N ILE A 344 89.17 -10.19 28.73
CA ILE A 344 89.22 -9.69 30.11
C ILE A 344 89.17 -10.85 31.09
N VAL A 345 88.25 -11.81 30.92
CA VAL A 345 88.15 -13.02 31.76
C VAL A 345 89.46 -13.79 31.74
N LYS A 346 90.06 -13.98 30.56
CA LYS A 346 91.35 -14.67 30.39
C LYS A 346 92.50 -13.94 31.07
N LYS A 347 92.52 -12.60 31.04
CA LYS A 347 93.49 -11.79 31.79
C LYS A 347 93.32 -11.94 33.31
N ILE A 348 92.08 -11.96 33.80
CA ILE A 348 91.77 -12.15 35.22
C ILE A 348 92.20 -13.55 35.68
N GLU A 349 91.93 -14.59 34.89
CA GLU A 349 92.38 -15.95 35.19
C GLU A 349 93.91 -16.08 35.21
N ASP A 350 94.61 -15.40 34.30
CA ASP A 350 96.07 -15.43 34.23
C ASP A 350 96.71 -14.69 35.42
N ILE A 351 96.14 -13.56 35.84
CA ILE A 351 96.52 -12.86 37.08
C ILE A 351 96.26 -13.75 38.31
N THR A 352 95.11 -14.43 38.35
CA THR A 352 94.72 -15.30 39.46
C THR A 352 95.65 -16.52 39.58
N ARG A 353 96.08 -17.09 38.45
CA ARG A 353 97.08 -18.16 38.42
C ARG A 353 98.45 -17.68 38.90
N LYS A 354 98.89 -16.48 38.49
CA LYS A 354 100.16 -15.90 38.95
C LYS A 354 100.17 -15.63 40.45
N ILE A 355 99.05 -15.21 41.03
CA ILE A 355 98.91 -15.01 42.48
C ILE A 355 98.97 -16.33 43.24
N LYS A 356 98.39 -17.42 42.71
CA LYS A 356 98.44 -18.77 43.35
C LYS A 356 99.81 -19.46 43.30
N ALA A 357 100.72 -18.99 42.45
CA ALA A 357 102.06 -19.55 42.30
C ALA A 357 103.13 -18.83 43.16
N LEU A 358 102.75 -17.73 43.81
CA LEU A 358 103.47 -17.07 44.90
C LEU A 358 103.00 -17.64 46.23
#